data_AF-A0AAV4NCH0-F1
#
_entry.id   AF-A0AAV4NCH0-F1
#
_cell.length_a   1.000
_cell.length_b   1.000
_cell.length_c   1.000
_cell.angle_alpha   90.00
_cell.angle_beta   90.00
_cell.angle_gamma   90.00
#
_symmetry.space_group_name_H-M   'P 1'
#
loop_
_entity.id
_entity.type
_entity.pdbx_description
1 polymer ?
#
loop_
_entity_poly.entity_id
_entity_poly.type
_entity_poly.pdbx_seq_one_letter_code
_entity_poly.pdbx_strand_id
1 'polypeptide(L)' 'MCWRPDGTHITEPSLKIKSCGCIVHRDAATSRRLVGNYHPQCNEDGTYSRVQCHGGMGFCWCVDERGNKTGESLNDC' A
#
# COMPACT_ATOMS: atom_id res chain seq x y z
N MET A 1 -8.44 -0.70 12.78
CA MET A 1 -7.35 0.25 13.12
C MET A 1 -6.01 -0.42 12.88
N CYS A 2 -4.96 0.34 12.56
CA CYS A 2 -3.63 -0.21 12.29
C CYS A 2 -2.59 0.40 13.21
N TRP A 3 -1.58 -0.39 13.58
CA TRP A 3 -0.57 -0.04 14.57
C TRP A 3 0.84 -0.22 13.99
N ARG A 4 1.76 0.65 14.43
CA ARG A 4 3.20 0.44 14.22
C ARG A 4 3.74 -0.61 15.22
N PRO A 5 4.93 -1.17 14.98
CA PRO A 5 5.58 -2.07 15.93
C PRO A 5 5.86 -1.45 17.32
N ASP A 6 5.94 -0.12 17.41
CA ASP A 6 6.13 0.61 18.66
C ASP A 6 4.83 0.84 19.46
N GLY A 7 3.69 0.37 18.94
CA GLY A 7 2.38 0.53 19.56
C GLY A 7 1.70 1.88 19.29
N THR A 8 2.28 2.76 18.46
CA THR A 8 1.58 3.98 18.02
C THR A 8 0.55 3.66 16.95
N HIS A 9 -0.59 4.35 16.97
CA HIS A 9 -1.61 4.16 15.96
C HIS A 9 -1.18 4.82 14.64
N ILE A 10 -1.44 4.15 13.52
CA ILE A 10 -1.25 4.72 12.17
C ILE A 10 -2.55 5.33 11.66
N THR A 11 -3.69 4.72 12.01
CA THR A 11 -5.02 5.18 11.61
C THR A 11 -5.97 5.16 12.79
N GLU A 12 -6.95 6.04 12.78
CA GLU A 12 -8.05 6.00 13.74
C GLU A 12 -8.89 4.71 13.63
N PRO A 13 -9.63 4.34 14.69
CA PRO A 13 -10.62 3.27 14.63
C PRO A 13 -11.69 3.58 13.57
N SER A 14 -11.76 2.74 12.55
CA SER A 14 -12.77 2.81 11.50
C SER A 14 -13.23 1.41 11.14
N LEU A 15 -14.55 1.24 11.01
CA LEU A 15 -15.19 0.00 10.54
C LEU A 15 -14.87 -0.30 9.08
N LYS A 16 -14.40 0.69 8.33
CA LYS A 16 -14.03 0.52 6.92
C LYS A 16 -12.70 -0.22 6.75
N ILE A 17 -11.84 -0.23 7.77
CA ILE A 17 -10.50 -0.84 7.67
C ILE A 17 -10.62 -2.35 7.79
N LYS A 18 -10.39 -3.06 6.69
CA LYS A 18 -10.38 -4.52 6.58
C LYS A 18 -8.97 -5.10 6.69
N SER A 19 -7.96 -4.36 6.22
CA SER A 19 -6.56 -4.81 6.21
C SER A 19 -5.61 -3.71 6.67
N CYS A 20 -4.50 -4.11 7.28
CA CYS A 20 -3.43 -3.18 7.67
C CYS A 20 -2.16 -3.32 6.83
N GLY A 21 -2.10 -4.32 5.94
CA GLY A 21 -0.88 -4.64 5.19
C GLY A 21 -0.35 -3.47 4.38
N CYS A 22 -1.21 -2.84 3.56
CA CYS A 22 -0.78 -1.72 2.74
C CYS A 22 -0.46 -0.48 3.58
N ILE A 23 -1.28 -0.18 4.59
CA ILE A 23 -1.12 0.99 5.47
C ILE A 23 0.22 0.94 6.20
N VAL A 24 0.57 -0.20 6.81
CA VAL A 24 1.83 -0.39 7.53
C VAL A 24 3.02 -0.27 6.57
N HIS A 25 2.91 -0.87 5.37
CA HIS A 25 3.95 -0.78 4.36
C HIS A 25 4.18 0.66 3.89
N ARG A 26 3.09 1.41 3.64
CA ARG A 26 3.12 2.82 3.25
C ARG A 26 3.78 3.69 4.33
N ASP A 27 3.44 3.47 5.60
CA ASP A 27 4.01 4.19 6.73
C ASP A 27 5.53 3.95 6.87
N ALA A 28 5.96 2.69 6.70
CA ALA A 28 7.37 2.32 6.70
C ALA A 28 8.14 2.94 5.52
N ALA A 29 7.52 3.00 4.32
CA ALA A 29 8.12 3.61 3.14
C ALA A 29 8.27 5.14 3.31
N THR A 30 7.27 5.80 3.90
CA THR A 30 7.29 7.25 4.16
C THR A 30 8.38 7.64 5.15
N SER A 31 8.57 6.83 6.20
CA SER A 31 9.56 7.07 7.25
C SER A 31 11.00 7.10 6.76
N ARG A 32 11.30 6.49 5.59
CA ARG A 32 12.68 6.44 5.07
C ARG A 32 13.08 7.63 4.19
N ARG A 33 12.16 8.55 3.81
CA ARG A 33 12.42 9.75 2.95
C ARG A 33 13.40 9.52 1.77
N LEU A 34 13.51 8.30 1.26
CA LEU A 34 14.37 7.99 0.13
C LEU A 34 13.61 8.38 -1.13
N VAL A 35 14.05 9.46 -1.76
CA VAL A 35 13.54 9.91 -3.06
C VAL A 35 13.70 8.76 -4.06
N GLY A 36 12.59 8.38 -4.71
CA GLY A 36 12.57 7.31 -5.70
C GLY A 36 12.28 5.91 -5.15
N ASN A 37 12.01 5.73 -3.86
CA ASN A 37 11.58 4.43 -3.33
C ASN A 37 10.10 4.15 -3.63
N TYR A 38 9.73 2.87 -3.65
CA TYR A 38 8.35 2.45 -3.87
C TYR A 38 7.45 2.92 -2.74
N HIS A 39 6.40 3.68 -3.08
CA HIS A 39 5.35 4.05 -2.15
C HIS A 39 4.07 3.32 -2.54
N PRO A 40 3.58 2.36 -1.73
CA PRO A 40 2.41 1.59 -2.11
C PRO A 40 1.13 2.42 -2.03
N GLN A 41 0.31 2.34 -3.07
CA GLN A 41 -1.06 2.87 -3.08
C GLN A 41 -2.00 1.92 -2.31
N CYS A 42 -2.85 2.49 -1.46
CA CYS A 42 -3.80 1.75 -0.63
C CYS A 42 -5.21 2.25 -0.85
N ASN A 43 -6.19 1.35 -0.80
CA ASN A 43 -7.60 1.72 -0.73
C ASN A 43 -7.98 2.22 0.67
N GLU A 44 -9.16 2.83 0.81
CA GLU A 44 -9.67 3.32 2.11
C GLU A 44 -9.84 2.20 3.15
N ASP A 45 -10.07 0.97 2.71
CA ASP A 45 -10.19 -0.20 3.59
C ASP A 45 -8.83 -0.81 3.99
N GLY A 46 -7.73 -0.20 3.54
CA GLY A 46 -6.37 -0.59 3.87
C GLY A 46 -5.81 -1.77 3.08
N THR A 47 -6.57 -2.29 2.11
CA THR A 47 -6.06 -3.19 1.06
C THR A 47 -5.16 -2.43 0.08
N TYR A 48 -4.37 -3.17 -0.69
CA TYR A 48 -3.60 -2.58 -1.80
C TYR A 48 -4.54 -2.17 -2.94
N SER A 49 -4.24 -1.04 -3.59
CA SER A 49 -4.94 -0.69 -4.82
C SER A 49 -4.57 -1.71 -5.90
N ARG A 50 -5.52 -2.05 -6.78
CA ARG A 50 -5.27 -3.04 -7.85
C ARG A 50 -4.10 -2.64 -8.74
N VAL A 51 -3.91 -1.36 -8.97
CA VAL A 51 -2.78 -0.83 -9.76
C VAL A 51 -1.78 -0.19 -8.81
N GLN A 52 -0.56 -0.73 -8.78
CA GLN A 52 0.54 -0.12 -8.05
C GLN A 52 1.52 0.49 -9.03
N CYS A 53 2.00 1.69 -8.71
CA CYS A 53 2.93 2.42 -9.56
C CYS A 53 4.20 2.79 -8.79
N HIS A 54 5.35 2.53 -9.40
CA HIS A 54 6.64 2.96 -8.88
C HIS A 54 7.07 4.27 -9.54
N GLY A 55 6.66 5.40 -8.96
CA GLY A 55 6.95 6.73 -9.51
C GLY A 55 8.44 6.99 -9.79
N GLY A 56 9.35 6.44 -8.97
CA GLY A 56 10.80 6.58 -9.19
C GLY A 56 11.39 5.75 -10.34
N MET A 57 10.67 4.74 -10.82
CA MET A 57 11.12 3.84 -11.90
C MET A 57 10.25 3.94 -13.15
N GLY A 58 9.08 4.59 -13.07
CA GLY A 58 8.22 4.87 -14.21
C GLY A 58 7.41 3.68 -14.74
N PHE A 59 7.17 2.65 -13.92
CA PHE A 59 6.32 1.52 -14.31
C PHE A 59 5.25 1.21 -13.25
N CYS A 60 4.16 0.60 -13.72
CA CYS A 60 3.05 0.13 -12.88
C CYS A 60 2.81 -1.37 -13.10
N TRP A 61 2.12 -2.02 -12.17
CA TRP A 61 1.74 -3.42 -12.26
C TRP A 61 0.42 -3.69 -11.51
N CYS A 62 -0.29 -4.75 -11.91
CA CYS A 62 -1.48 -5.20 -11.19
C CYS A 62 -1.08 -5.98 -9.92
N VAL A 63 -1.84 -5.81 -8.84
CA VAL A 63 -1.73 -6.60 -7.61
C VAL A 63 -3.09 -7.04 -7.08
N ASP A 64 -3.08 -8.08 -6.24
CA ASP A 64 -4.23 -8.46 -5.42
C ASP A 64 -4.39 -7.55 -4.19
N GLU A 65 -5.47 -7.74 -3.42
CA GLU A 65 -5.74 -6.96 -2.18
C GLU A 65 -4.64 -7.08 -1.12
N ARG A 66 -3.76 -8.08 -1.23
CA ARG A 66 -2.63 -8.35 -0.33
C ARG A 66 -1.32 -7.75 -0.86
N GLY A 67 -1.31 -7.21 -2.08
CA GLY A 67 -0.16 -6.57 -2.72
C GLY A 67 0.72 -7.51 -3.53
N ASN A 68 0.29 -8.75 -3.80
CA ASN A 68 1.03 -9.68 -4.66
C ASN A 68 0.79 -9.33 -6.12
N LYS A 69 1.85 -9.33 -6.93
CA LYS A 69 1.73 -9.09 -8.37
C LYS A 69 0.86 -10.16 -9.01
N THR A 70 -0.16 -9.75 -9.76
CA THR A 70 -0.94 -10.66 -10.59
C THR A 70 -0.28 -10.78 -11.97
N GLY A 71 -0.59 -11.85 -12.69
CA GLY A 71 -0.14 -12.05 -14.07
C GLY A 71 -0.97 -11.27 -15.10
N GLU A 72 -1.81 -10.34 -14.64
CA GLU A 72 -2.75 -9.59 -15.48
C GLU A 72 -2.05 -8.45 -16.22
N SER A 73 -2.64 -8.05 -17.36
CA SER A 73 -2.19 -6.91 -18.12
C SER A 73 -2.65 -5.62 -17.43
N LEU A 74 -1.85 -4.54 -17.51
CA LEU A 74 -2.16 -3.28 -16.82
C LEU A 74 -3.49 -2.64 -17.29
N ASN A 75 -4.00 -3.04 -18.47
CA ASN A 75 -5.26 -2.55 -19.01
C ASN A 75 -6.48 -3.27 -18.43
N ASP A 76 -6.28 -4.36 -17.69
CA ASP A 76 -7.33 -5.23 -17.16
C ASP A 76 -7.29 -5.36 -15.63
N CYS A 77 -6.48 -4.55 -14.94
CA CYS A 77 -6.65 -4.34 -13.50
C CYS A 77 -7.92 -3.51 -13.24
#